data_AF-A0A940RLF6-F1
#
_entry.id   AF-A0A940RLF6-F1
#
_cell.length_a   1.000
_cell.length_b   1.000
_cell.length_c   1.000
_cell.angle_alpha   90.00
_cell.angle_beta   90.00
_cell.angle_gamma   90.00
#
_symmetry.space_group_name_H-M   'P 1'
#
loop_
_entity.id
_entity.type
_entity.pdbx_description
1 polymer ?
#
loop_
_entity_poly.entity_id
_entity_poly.type
_entity_poly.pdbx_seq_one_letter_code
_entity_poly.pdbx_strand_id
1 'polypeptide(L)'
;MEPEKKLARDLTILGVVILAAMPFVFSELGFRQRWIVESRDGVAARADEVSFRHKRRRGDRVALHTACGVYNGRYSHLAGRVTISDLSRPPPWCGDDAALIADLNAARRYRFVDGKLRLETDQGHVLLLRRAA
;
A
#
# COMPACT_ATOMS: atom_id res chain seq x y z
N MET A 1 25.37 -34.51 10.46
CA MET A 1 25.00 -33.15 10.00
C MET A 1 23.49 -33.09 9.99
N GLU A 2 22.93 -32.38 10.96
CA GLU A 2 21.56 -32.56 11.45
C GLU A 2 20.49 -32.01 10.50
N PRO A 3 19.49 -32.82 10.09
CA PRO A 3 18.37 -32.38 9.25
C PRO A 3 17.46 -31.35 9.94
N GLU A 4 17.53 -31.25 11.28
CA GLU A 4 16.69 -30.37 12.10
C GLU A 4 16.94 -28.88 11.84
N LYS A 5 18.18 -28.48 11.51
CA LYS A 5 18.52 -27.08 11.24
C LYS A 5 17.96 -26.57 9.90
N LYS A 6 17.67 -27.47 8.96
CA LYS A 6 17.09 -27.12 7.66
C LYS A 6 15.59 -26.86 7.76
N LEU A 7 14.89 -27.73 8.51
CA LEU A 7 13.46 -27.63 8.75
C LEU A 7 13.08 -26.36 9.52
N ALA A 8 13.85 -26.00 10.55
CA ALA A 8 13.63 -24.77 11.30
C ALA A 8 13.81 -23.51 10.43
N ARG A 9 14.79 -23.51 9.54
CA ARG A 9 15.05 -22.40 8.63
C ARG A 9 13.95 -22.26 7.58
N ASP A 10 13.48 -23.37 7.01
CA ASP A 10 12.37 -23.38 6.04
C ASP A 10 11.03 -23.00 6.69
N LEU A 11 10.74 -23.43 7.92
CA LEU A 11 9.54 -22.99 8.66
C LEU A 11 9.59 -21.49 8.98
N THR A 12 10.77 -20.96 9.31
CA THR A 12 10.95 -19.53 9.60
C THR A 12 10.73 -18.69 8.34
N ILE A 13 11.26 -19.13 7.20
CA ILE A 13 11.04 -18.47 5.91
C ILE A 13 9.56 -18.54 5.52
N LEU A 14 8.91 -19.69 5.66
CA LEU A 14 7.48 -19.85 5.39
C LEU A 14 6.63 -18.96 6.31
N GLY A 15 6.94 -18.89 7.60
CA GLY A 15 6.26 -18.05 8.58
C GLY A 15 6.40 -16.55 8.30
N VAL A 16 7.59 -16.10 7.90
CA VAL A 16 7.84 -14.69 7.52
C VAL A 16 7.11 -14.32 6.22
N VAL A 17 7.06 -15.23 5.25
CA VAL A 17 6.32 -15.02 3.99
C VAL A 17 4.81 -14.93 4.25
N ILE A 18 4.27 -15.77 5.14
CA ILE A 18 2.83 -15.76 5.49
C ILE A 18 2.46 -14.48 6.28
N LEU A 19 3.27 -14.04 7.23
CA LEU A 19 3.01 -12.82 8.02
C LEU A 19 3.16 -11.52 7.21
N ALA A 20 4.12 -11.46 6.27
CA ALA A 20 4.25 -10.31 5.37
C ALA A 20 3.12 -10.22 4.34
N ALA A 21 2.50 -11.36 3.98
CA ALA A 21 1.35 -11.42 3.08
C ALA A 21 0.01 -11.16 3.79
N MET A 22 -0.08 -11.39 5.11
CA MET A 22 -1.34 -11.35 5.87
C MET A 22 -2.22 -10.09 5.67
N PRO A 23 -1.68 -8.87 5.52
CA PRO A 23 -2.55 -7.72 5.29
C PRO A 23 -3.37 -7.89 4.01
N PHE A 24 -2.76 -8.40 2.94
CA PHE A 24 -3.39 -8.56 1.64
C PHE A 24 -4.13 -9.91 1.47
N VAL A 25 -3.78 -10.96 2.21
CA VAL A 25 -4.47 -12.26 2.12
C VAL A 25 -5.93 -12.18 2.61
N PHE A 26 -6.23 -11.32 3.59
CA PHE A 26 -7.63 -11.06 3.98
C PHE A 26 -8.42 -10.21 2.97
N SER A 27 -7.77 -9.63 1.95
CA SER A 27 -8.45 -8.88 0.90
C SER A 27 -9.22 -9.79 -0.08
N GLU A 28 -8.90 -11.09 -0.15
CA GLU A 28 -9.57 -12.05 -1.05
C GLU A 28 -11.06 -12.25 -0.77
N LEU A 29 -11.54 -11.89 0.43
CA LEU A 29 -12.95 -11.91 0.84
C LEU A 29 -13.70 -10.60 0.50
N GLY A 30 -13.06 -9.66 -0.20
CA GLY A 30 -13.67 -8.37 -0.56
C GLY A 30 -13.51 -7.29 0.51
N PHE A 31 -12.65 -7.50 1.51
CA PHE A 31 -12.35 -6.52 2.55
C PHE A 31 -11.65 -5.29 1.99
N ARG A 32 -12.15 -4.12 2.40
CA ARG A 32 -11.53 -2.82 2.14
C ARG A 32 -10.51 -2.55 3.23
N GLN A 33 -9.25 -2.44 2.86
CA GLN A 33 -8.21 -1.90 3.73
C GLN A 33 -8.24 -0.39 3.65
N ARG A 34 -8.16 0.29 4.79
CA ARG A 34 -8.12 1.75 4.89
C ARG A 34 -6.85 2.15 5.62
N TRP A 35 -6.14 3.13 5.07
CA TRP A 35 -4.86 3.61 5.55
C TRP A 35 -4.87 5.13 5.55
N ILE A 36 -4.27 5.76 6.55
CA ILE A 36 -4.10 7.21 6.62
C ILE A 36 -2.65 7.53 6.28
N VAL A 37 -2.42 8.46 5.36
CA VAL A 37 -1.09 8.98 5.06
C VAL A 37 -0.57 9.69 6.31
N GLU A 38 0.51 9.17 6.88
CA GLU A 38 1.12 9.69 8.10
C GLU A 38 2.30 10.61 7.76
N SER A 39 3.15 10.17 6.84
CA SER A 39 4.31 10.96 6.41
C SER A 39 4.67 10.72 4.95
N ARG A 40 5.25 11.74 4.33
CA ARG A 40 5.89 11.72 3.02
C ARG A 40 7.35 12.13 3.20
N ASP A 41 8.28 11.25 2.83
CA ASP A 41 9.73 11.46 2.96
C ASP A 41 10.17 11.84 4.39
N GLY A 42 9.49 11.26 5.39
CA GLY A 42 9.75 11.53 6.81
C GLY A 42 9.13 12.84 7.33
N VAL A 43 8.51 13.64 6.47
CA VAL A 43 7.76 14.84 6.86
C VAL A 43 6.31 14.47 7.12
N ALA A 44 5.73 14.96 8.22
CA ALA A 44 4.33 14.74 8.54
C ALA A 44 3.43 15.21 7.38
N ALA A 45 2.55 14.32 6.91
CA ALA A 45 1.66 14.59 5.81
C ALA A 45 0.26 14.96 6.32
N ARG A 46 -0.59 15.45 5.40
CA ARG A 46 -2.02 15.55 5.66
C ARG A 46 -2.59 14.16 5.90
N ALA A 47 -3.55 14.07 6.82
CA ALA A 47 -4.21 12.81 7.19
C ALA A 47 -5.22 12.34 6.12
N ASP A 48 -4.77 12.26 4.87
CA ASP A 48 -5.55 11.77 3.74
C ASP A 48 -5.69 10.25 3.81
N GLU A 49 -6.82 9.71 3.39
CA GLU A 49 -7.09 8.27 3.47
C GLU A 49 -6.88 7.58 2.12
N VAL A 50 -6.02 6.56 2.10
CA VAL A 50 -5.88 5.64 0.98
C VAL A 50 -6.59 4.34 1.32
N SER A 51 -7.49 3.91 0.45
CA SER A 51 -8.21 2.66 0.62
C SER A 51 -7.96 1.70 -0.54
N PHE A 52 -7.64 0.45 -0.19
CA PHE A 52 -7.41 -0.64 -1.13
C PHE A 52 -8.53 -1.65 -0.99
N ARG A 53 -9.20 -1.95 -2.11
CA ARG A 53 -10.29 -2.92 -2.17
C ARG A 53 -9.98 -3.95 -3.24
N HIS A 54 -9.74 -5.17 -2.80
CA HIS A 54 -9.59 -6.30 -3.70
C HIS A 54 -10.96 -6.78 -4.18
N LYS A 55 -11.08 -7.12 -5.47
CA LYS A 55 -12.32 -7.68 -6.04
C LYS A 55 -12.00 -8.77 -7.07
N ARG A 56 -12.34 -10.03 -6.73
CA ARG A 56 -12.17 -11.22 -7.59
C ARG A 56 -12.64 -11.09 -9.04
N ARG A 57 -13.67 -10.28 -9.35
CA ARG A 57 -14.24 -10.16 -10.71
C ARG A 57 -14.09 -8.80 -11.40
N ARG A 58 -13.79 -7.72 -10.67
CA ARG A 58 -13.75 -6.34 -11.24
C ARG A 58 -12.37 -5.69 -11.15
N GLY A 59 -11.38 -6.46 -10.72
CA GLY A 59 -10.03 -5.98 -10.46
C GLY A 59 -9.95 -5.13 -9.20
N ASP A 60 -8.72 -4.99 -8.75
CA ASP A 60 -8.36 -4.33 -7.51
C ASP A 60 -8.44 -2.82 -7.66
N ARG A 61 -9.06 -2.17 -6.68
CA ARG A 61 -9.40 -0.75 -6.71
C ARG A 61 -8.73 0.00 -5.57
N VAL A 62 -8.15 1.13 -5.90
CA VAL A 62 -7.64 2.08 -4.92
C VAL A 62 -8.50 3.35 -4.96
N ALA A 63 -8.70 3.96 -3.79
CA ALA A 63 -9.27 5.29 -3.70
C ALA A 63 -8.47 6.13 -2.70
N LEU A 64 -8.05 7.32 -3.12
CA LEU A 64 -7.47 8.36 -2.27
C LEU A 64 -8.59 9.36 -1.91
N HIS A 65 -8.83 9.54 -0.62
CA HIS A 65 -9.77 10.49 -0.06
C HIS A 65 -8.97 11.65 0.55
N THR A 66 -9.17 12.85 0.03
CA THR A 66 -8.56 14.09 0.53
C THR A 66 -9.67 15.07 0.91
N ALA A 67 -9.29 16.21 1.48
CA ALA A 67 -10.23 17.32 1.67
C ALA A 67 -10.79 17.87 0.35
N CYS A 68 -10.05 17.70 -0.74
CA CYS A 68 -10.38 18.21 -2.07
C CYS A 68 -11.30 17.26 -2.86
N GLY A 69 -11.28 15.97 -2.58
CA GLY A 69 -12.17 15.01 -3.25
C GLY A 69 -11.77 13.55 -3.06
N VAL A 70 -12.36 12.70 -3.91
CA VAL A 70 -12.06 11.26 -3.94
C VAL A 70 -11.53 10.87 -5.30
N TYR A 71 -10.30 10.36 -5.34
CA TYR A 71 -9.62 9.95 -6.56
C TYR A 71 -9.56 8.44 -6.64
N ASN A 72 -10.20 7.89 -7.67
CA ASN A 72 -10.33 6.44 -7.84
C ASN A 72 -9.35 5.95 -8.89
N GLY A 73 -8.80 4.77 -8.69
CA GLY A 73 -7.89 4.13 -9.63
C GLY A 73 -7.94 2.61 -9.53
N ARG A 74 -6.86 1.99 -10.00
CA ARG A 74 -6.61 0.55 -9.91
C ARG A 74 -5.32 0.34 -9.14
N TYR A 75 -5.22 -0.80 -8.50
CA TYR A 75 -3.94 -1.27 -8.00
C TYR A 75 -3.75 -2.75 -8.33
N SER A 76 -2.52 -3.20 -8.26
CA SER A 76 -2.17 -4.61 -8.19
C SER A 76 -0.96 -4.74 -7.28
N HIS A 77 -0.79 -5.90 -6.66
CA HIS A 77 0.38 -6.17 -5.84
C HIS A 77 0.82 -7.61 -6.01
N LEU A 78 2.13 -7.83 -5.98
CA LEU A 78 2.71 -9.16 -6.06
C LEU A 78 4.11 -9.14 -5.44
N ALA A 79 4.37 -10.05 -4.50
CA ALA A 79 5.70 -10.30 -3.95
C ALA A 79 6.47 -9.02 -3.51
N GLY A 80 5.80 -8.15 -2.73
CA GLY A 80 6.41 -6.89 -2.25
C GLY A 80 6.47 -5.76 -3.27
N ARG A 81 5.95 -5.98 -4.49
CA ARG A 81 5.74 -4.93 -5.49
C ARG A 81 4.29 -4.49 -5.53
N VAL A 82 4.08 -3.19 -5.77
CA VAL A 82 2.76 -2.60 -5.97
C VAL A 82 2.77 -1.78 -7.25
N THR A 83 1.67 -1.83 -7.98
CA THR A 83 1.39 -0.91 -9.08
C THR A 83 0.10 -0.21 -8.76
N ILE A 84 0.10 1.12 -8.79
CA ILE A 84 -1.09 1.94 -8.70
C ILE A 84 -1.20 2.71 -10.01
N SER A 85 -2.38 2.69 -10.62
CA SER A 85 -2.63 3.35 -11.90
C SER A 85 -3.99 4.01 -11.92
N ASP A 86 -4.14 4.92 -12.88
CA ASP A 86 -5.42 5.51 -13.26
C ASP A 86 -6.12 6.26 -12.11
N LEU A 87 -5.38 6.76 -11.11
CA LEU A 87 -5.93 7.71 -10.16
C LEU A 87 -6.39 8.95 -10.93
N SER A 88 -7.69 9.24 -10.85
CA SER A 88 -8.30 10.39 -11.53
C SER A 88 -7.58 11.70 -11.20
N ARG A 89 -7.38 12.55 -12.22
CA ARG A 89 -6.64 13.80 -12.10
C ARG A 89 -7.36 14.77 -11.13
N PRO A 90 -6.62 15.42 -10.22
CA PRO A 90 -7.22 16.41 -9.33
C PRO A 90 -7.55 17.71 -10.07
N PRO A 91 -8.49 18.51 -9.55
CA PRO A 91 -8.71 19.87 -10.03
C PRO A 91 -7.44 20.73 -9.89
N PRO A 92 -7.24 21.75 -10.76
CA PRO A 92 -6.01 22.54 -10.78
C PRO A 92 -5.75 23.34 -9.49
N TRP A 93 -6.77 23.61 -8.67
CA TRP A 93 -6.62 24.29 -7.38
C TRP A 93 -6.22 23.35 -6.23
N CYS A 94 -6.12 22.04 -6.46
CA CYS A 94 -5.70 21.04 -5.47
C CYS A 94 -4.27 20.54 -5.77
N GLY A 95 -3.30 21.44 -5.67
CA GLY A 95 -1.90 21.17 -6.02
C GLY A 95 -1.23 20.07 -5.18
N ASP A 96 -1.52 20.04 -3.87
CA ASP A 96 -0.96 19.02 -2.97
C ASP A 96 -1.44 17.61 -3.33
N ASP A 97 -2.72 17.47 -3.73
CA ASP A 97 -3.29 16.20 -4.18
C ASP A 97 -2.60 15.70 -5.45
N ALA A 98 -2.21 16.61 -6.36
CA ALA A 98 -1.49 16.23 -7.57
C ALA A 98 -0.13 15.59 -7.23
N ALA A 99 0.58 16.14 -6.25
CA ALA A 99 1.86 15.59 -5.81
C ALA A 99 1.69 14.24 -5.09
N LEU A 100 0.68 14.10 -4.23
CA LEU A 100 0.39 12.82 -3.55
C LEU A 100 -0.07 11.73 -4.54
N ILE A 101 -0.91 12.08 -5.51
CA ILE A 101 -1.33 11.16 -6.59
C ILE A 101 -0.13 10.73 -7.43
N ALA A 102 0.79 11.65 -7.75
CA ALA A 102 2.01 11.32 -8.48
C ALA A 102 2.85 10.29 -7.72
N ASP A 103 3.07 10.48 -6.42
CA ASP A 103 3.82 9.53 -5.59
C ASP A 103 3.15 8.17 -5.49
N LEU A 104 1.82 8.15 -5.31
CA LEU A 104 1.06 6.90 -5.28
C LEU A 104 1.18 6.15 -6.62
N ASN A 105 1.00 6.83 -7.76
CA ASN A 105 1.18 6.23 -9.08
C ASN A 105 2.65 5.82 -9.36
N ALA A 106 3.62 6.47 -8.72
CA ALA A 106 5.04 6.15 -8.81
C ALA A 106 5.48 5.05 -7.83
N ALA A 107 4.63 4.65 -6.87
CA ALA A 107 4.93 3.58 -5.92
C ALA A 107 5.19 2.26 -6.68
N ARG A 108 6.25 1.56 -6.27
CA ARG A 108 6.65 0.27 -6.87
C ARG A 108 6.87 -0.82 -5.85
N ARG A 109 7.29 -0.46 -4.65
CA ARG A 109 7.57 -1.40 -3.57
C ARG A 109 6.68 -1.09 -2.39
N TYR A 110 6.20 -2.13 -1.72
CA TYR A 110 5.51 -2.00 -0.45
C TYR A 110 6.14 -2.90 0.60
N ARG A 111 6.14 -2.43 1.84
CA ARG A 111 6.55 -3.21 3.02
C ARG A 111 5.65 -2.88 4.20
N PHE A 112 5.46 -3.85 5.07
CA PHE A 112 4.86 -3.60 6.37
C PHE A 112 5.98 -3.44 7.41
N VAL A 113 6.01 -2.30 8.08
CA VAL A 113 7.00 -1.95 9.10
C VAL A 113 6.25 -1.37 10.28
N ASP A 114 6.40 -1.96 11.46
CA ASP A 114 5.75 -1.50 12.71
C ASP A 114 4.23 -1.27 12.59
N GLY A 115 3.54 -2.16 11.88
CA GLY A 115 2.09 -2.06 11.65
C GLY A 115 1.66 -0.98 10.65
N LYS A 116 2.62 -0.31 10.00
CA LYS A 116 2.40 0.69 8.96
C LYS A 116 2.70 0.12 7.59
N LEU A 117 1.98 0.60 6.58
CA LEU A 117 2.25 0.34 5.18
C LEU A 117 3.26 1.39 4.69
N ARG A 118 4.44 0.93 4.31
CA ARG A 118 5.48 1.75 3.68
C ARG A 118 5.44 1.51 2.18
N LEU A 119 5.20 2.56 1.40
CA LEU A 119 5.30 2.55 -0.05
C LEU A 119 6.57 3.29 -0.47
N GLU A 120 7.33 2.71 -1.38
CA GLU A 120 8.53 3.31 -1.95
C GLU A 120 8.37 3.48 -3.45
N THR A 121 8.76 4.65 -3.97
CA THR A 121 8.83 4.92 -5.41
C THR A 121 10.21 4.53 -5.95
N ASP A 122 10.33 4.47 -7.28
CA ASP A 122 11.64 4.25 -7.94
C ASP A 122 12.59 5.42 -7.74
N GLN A 123 12.06 6.61 -7.47
CA GLN A 123 12.82 7.83 -7.21
C GLN A 123 13.27 7.94 -5.74
N GLY A 124 12.94 6.95 -4.90
CA GLY A 124 13.33 6.93 -3.49
C GLY A 124 12.37 7.66 -2.55
N HIS A 125 11.27 8.21 -3.06
CA HIS A 125 10.22 8.79 -2.21
C HIS A 125 9.54 7.70 -1.38
N VAL A 126 9.22 8.04 -0.14
CA VAL A 126 8.62 7.12 0.84
C VAL A 126 7.32 7.69 1.36
N LEU A 127 6.23 6.95 1.17
CA LEU A 127 4.96 7.19 1.86
C LEU A 127 4.83 6.20 3.00
N LEU A 128 4.60 6.71 4.21
CA LEU A 128 4.28 5.89 5.36
C LEU A 128 2.80 6.09 5.69
N LEU A 129 2.06 4.98 5.73
CA LEU A 129 0.64 4.99 5.99
C LEU A 129 0.33 4.14 7.21
N ARG A 130 -0.42 4.69 8.16
CA ARG A 130 -0.93 3.94 9.31
C ARG A 130 -2.30 3.36 9.00
N ARG A 131 -2.65 2.26 9.65
CA ARG A 131 -3.98 1.68 9.49
C ARG A 131 -5.06 2.66 10.00
N ALA A 132 -6.13 2.84 9.23
CA ALA A 132 -7.32 3.53 9.72
C ALA A 132 -8.11 2.56 10.61
N ALA A 133 -8.63 3.07 11.72
CA ALA A 133 -9.47 2.32 12.65
C ALA A 133 -10.83 1.96 12.03
#